data_AF-A0A2M8A7D5-F1
#
_entry.id   AF-A0A2M8A7D5-F1
#
_cell.length_a   1.000
_cell.length_b   1.000
_cell.length_c   1.000
_cell.angle_alpha   90.00
_cell.angle_beta   90.00
_cell.angle_gamma   90.00
#
_symmetry.space_group_name_H-M   'P 1'
#
loop_
_entity.id
_entity.type
_entity.pdbx_description
1 polymer ?
#
loop_
_entity_poly.entity_id
_entity_poly.type
_entity_poly.pdbx_seq_one_letter_code
_entity_poly.pdbx_strand_id
1 'polypeptide(L)' 'MEQEGKIAMEIINPQAAGINVGSRSHWVAVEQSEQDVHEFEVFNEYLSAMADWLHQNKIKTEAM' A
#
# COMPACT_ATOMS: atom_id res chain seq x y z
N MET A 1 -20.59 -16.24 3.54
CA MET A 1 -20.54 -14.76 3.56
C MET A 1 -20.40 -14.31 2.13
N GLU A 2 -21.46 -13.74 1.56
CA GLU A 2 -21.40 -13.10 0.26
C GLU A 2 -20.36 -11.97 0.34
N GLN A 3 -19.39 -11.97 -0.57
CA GLN A 3 -18.52 -10.81 -0.74
C GLN A 3 -19.43 -9.69 -1.24
N GLU A 4 -19.74 -8.71 -0.39
CA GLU A 4 -20.33 -7.45 -0.83
C GLU A 4 -19.49 -6.96 -2.02
N GLY A 5 -20.15 -6.74 -3.16
CA GLY A 5 -19.47 -6.53 -4.43
C GLY A 5 -18.47 -5.39 -4.33
N LYS A 6 -17.17 -5.73 -4.28
CA LYS A 6 -16.08 -4.74 -4.34
C LYS A 6 -16.22 -3.98 -5.65
N ILE A 7 -16.61 -2.72 -5.57
CA ILE A 7 -16.60 -1.82 -6.73
C ILE A 7 -15.14 -1.46 -6.98
N ALA A 8 -14.53 -2.11 -7.97
CA ALA A 8 -13.23 -1.71 -8.47
C ALA A 8 -13.36 -0.34 -9.13
N MET A 9 -12.49 0.60 -8.76
CA MET A 9 -12.44 1.92 -9.39
C MET A 9 -11.46 1.89 -10.57
N GLU A 10 -11.64 2.78 -11.54
CA GLU A 10 -10.65 2.95 -12.59
C GLU A 10 -9.32 3.45 -12.00
N ILE A 11 -8.22 2.80 -12.38
CA ILE A 11 -6.87 3.17 -11.93
C ILE A 11 -6.31 4.24 -12.86
N ILE A 12 -6.21 5.47 -12.36
CA ILE A 12 -5.65 6.61 -13.11
C ILE A 12 -4.13 6.71 -12.95
N ASN A 13 -3.60 6.34 -11.78
CA ASN A 13 -2.17 6.40 -11.45
C ASN A 13 -1.64 5.01 -11.04
N PRO A 14 -1.29 4.15 -12.00
CA PRO A 14 -0.95 2.75 -11.73
C PRO A 14 0.39 2.53 -11.01
N GLN A 15 1.19 3.59 -10.84
CA GLN A 15 2.46 3.54 -10.10
C GLN A 15 2.38 4.33 -8.79
N ALA A 16 1.16 4.61 -8.33
CA ALA A 16 0.92 5.28 -7.06
C ALA A 16 0.57 4.27 -5.96
N ALA A 17 1.19 4.38 -4.78
CA ALA A 17 0.77 3.66 -3.59
C ALA A 17 -0.04 4.56 -2.66
N GLY A 18 -1.06 4.01 -2.01
CA GLY A 18 -1.73 4.67 -0.89
C GLY A 18 -0.98 4.35 0.40
N ILE A 19 -0.59 5.36 1.18
CA ILE A 19 0.15 5.18 2.44
C ILE A 19 -0.59 5.88 3.58
N ASN A 20 -1.00 5.11 4.58
CA ASN A 20 -1.56 5.64 5.83
C ASN A 20 -0.55 5.47 6.97
N VAL A 21 -0.02 6.59 7.45
CA VAL A 21 1.03 6.64 8.48
C VAL A 21 0.39 6.75 9.87
N GLY A 22 0.46 5.68 10.66
CA GLY A 22 0.09 5.68 12.07
C GLY A 22 1.31 5.74 13.01
N SER A 23 1.04 5.99 14.30
CA SER A 23 2.08 6.01 15.35
C SER A 23 2.57 4.62 15.78
N ARG A 24 1.83 3.57 15.41
CA ARG A 24 2.13 2.17 15.75
C ARG A 24 2.48 1.33 14.52
N SER A 25 1.97 1.71 13.35
CA SER A 25 2.24 1.04 12.09
C SER A 25 1.91 1.92 10.90
N HIS A 26 2.34 1.50 9.71
CA HIS A 26 2.07 2.13 8.43
C HIS A 26 1.37 1.11 7.52
N TRP A 27 0.25 1.51 6.93
CA TRP A 27 -0.50 0.68 6.00
C TRP A 27 -0.25 1.16 4.57
N VAL A 28 0.19 0.27 3.70
CA VAL A 28 0.59 0.58 2.33
C VAL A 28 -0.19 -0.30 1.36
N ALA A 29 -0.89 0.32 0.40
CA ALA A 29 -1.63 -0.36 -0.66
C ALA A 29 -0.99 -0.06 -2.02
N VAL A 30 -0.64 -1.10 -2.79
CA VAL A 30 -0.08 -0.96 -4.15
C VAL A 30 -1.09 -1.28 -5.26
N GLU A 31 -2.18 -1.96 -4.93
CA GLU A 31 -3.30 -2.29 -5.80
C GLU A 31 -4.62 -2.30 -5.00
N GLN A 32 -5.74 -2.55 -5.67
CA GLN A 32 -7.08 -2.47 -5.06
C GLN A 32 -7.48 -3.68 -4.20
N SER A 33 -6.72 -4.78 -4.25
CA SER A 33 -7.06 -5.99 -3.49
C SER A 33 -6.44 -6.01 -2.10
N GLU A 34 -7.05 -6.78 -1.20
CA GLU A 34 -6.57 -6.94 0.17
C GLU A 34 -5.19 -7.60 0.25
N GLN A 35 -4.87 -8.52 -0.67
CA GLN A 35 -3.54 -9.15 -0.70
C GLN A 35 -2.41 -8.18 -1.09
N ASP A 36 -2.78 -7.02 -1.66
CA ASP A 36 -1.83 -6.00 -2.11
C ASP A 36 -1.69 -4.86 -1.08
N VAL A 37 -2.21 -5.08 0.12
CA VAL A 37 -2.05 -4.21 1.28
C VAL A 37 -1.08 -4.85 2.26
N HIS A 38 -0.09 -4.08 2.72
CA HIS A 38 0.88 -4.53 3.72
C HIS A 38 0.99 -3.55 4.88
N GLU A 39 1.13 -4.10 6.09
CA GLU A 39 1.40 -3.35 7.32
C GLU A 39 2.91 -3.39 7.62
N PHE A 40 3.49 -2.23 7.89
CA PHE A 40 4.88 -2.08 8.33
C PHE A 40 4.91 -1.50 9.75
N GLU A 41 5.81 -2.01 10.58
CA GLU A 41 6.11 -1.43 11.89
C GLU A 41 6.84 -0.08 11.74
N VAL A 42 6.97 0.68 12.83
CA VAL A 42 7.46 2.08 12.82
C VAL A 42 8.98 2.23 12.97
N PHE A 43 9.74 1.13 13.11
CA PHE A 43 11.19 1.20 13.26
C PHE A 43 11.90 1.34 11.91
N ASN A 44 13.11 1.92 11.92
CA ASN A 44 13.87 2.23 10.70
C ASN A 44 14.12 1.04 9.76
N GLU A 45 14.26 -0.17 10.29
CA GLU A 45 14.43 -1.38 9.48
C GLU A 45 13.17 -1.67 8.62
N TYR A 46 11.99 -1.40 9.16
CA TYR A 46 10.72 -1.58 8.46
C TYR A 46 10.45 -0.44 7.48
N LEU A 47 10.95 0.77 7.72
CA LEU A 47 10.95 1.84 6.72
C LEU A 47 11.80 1.45 5.49
N SER A 48 12.94 0.80 5.72
CA SER A 48 13.79 0.31 4.63
C SER A 48 13.11 -0.84 3.87
N ALA A 49 12.52 -1.79 4.59
CA ALA A 49 11.74 -2.88 3.99
C ALA A 49 10.52 -2.36 3.20
N MET A 50 9.86 -1.31 3.69
CA MET A 50 8.76 -0.63 2.99
C MET A 50 9.25 -0.02 1.68
N ALA A 51 10.38 0.69 1.70
CA ALA A 51 10.97 1.25 0.48
C ALA A 51 11.35 0.17 -0.54
N ASP A 52 11.96 -0.93 -0.09
CA ASP A 52 12.31 -2.06 -0.95
C ASP A 52 11.06 -2.71 -1.57
N TRP A 53 9.99 -2.87 -0.78
CA TRP A 53 8.73 -3.43 -1.24
C TRP A 53 8.03 -2.52 -2.27
N LEU A 54 8.00 -1.21 -2.03
CA LEU A 54 7.49 -0.22 -2.98
C LEU A 54 8.30 -0.25 -4.29
N HIS A 55 9.63 -0.39 -4.20
CA HIS A 55 10.49 -0.49 -5.38
C HIS A 55 10.21 -1.76 -6.20
N GLN A 56 10.04 -2.91 -5.54
CA GLN A 56 9.70 -4.19 -6.18
C GLN A 56 8.36 -4.12 -6.92
N ASN A 57 7.38 -3.39 -6.35
CA ASN A 57 6.08 -3.13 -6.96
C ASN A 57 6.09 -1.99 -8.00
N LYS A 58 7.27 -1.44 -8.34
CA LYS A 58 7.45 -0.38 -9.35
C LYS A 58 6.69 0.91 -9.04
N ILE A 59 6.43 1.16 -7.76
CA ILE A 59 5.81 2.41 -7.29
C ILE A 59 6.78 3.58 -7.53
N LYS A 60 6.23 4.71 -7.97
CA LYS A 60 6.95 5.94 -8.30
C LYS A 60 6.49 7.14 -7.51
N THR A 61 5.24 7.12 -7.06
CA THR A 61 4.60 8.20 -6.32
C THR A 61 3.75 7.62 -5.20
N GLU A 62 3.49 8.39 -4.17
CA GLU A 62 2.56 8.08 -3.11
C GLU A 62 1.39 9.06 -3.11
N ALA A 63 0.23 8.59 -2.66
CA ALA A 63 -0.91 9.44 -2.35
C ALA A 63 -0.96 9.66 -0.83
N MET A 64 -0.92 10.92 -0.41
CA MET A 64 -1.13 11.41 0.96
C MET A 64 -2.16 12.53 0.97
#